data_AF-A0A7C9V4C1-F1
#
_entry.id   AF-A0A7C9V4C1-F1
#
_cell.length_a   1.000
_cell.length_b   1.000
_cell.length_c   1.000
_cell.angle_alpha   90.00
_cell.angle_beta   90.00
_cell.angle_gamma   90.00
#
_symmetry.space_group_name_H-M   'P 1'
#
loop_
_entity.id
_entity.type
_entity.pdbx_description
1 polymer ?
#
loop_
_entity_poly.entity_id
_entity_poly.type
_entity_poly.pdbx_seq_one_letter_code
_entity_poly.pdbx_strand_id
1 'polypeptide(L)'
;MTSAKVILEAISEEFAPKGFFYEARKMRFEKDKALAILSKLKNIELKNLTDIEKLEIIGGIWSLPFSAAMYRERCVNESIERDYDNFVTNIHEIVRKIIKDVTGVDRSDTT
;
A
#
# COMPACT_ATOMS: atom_id res chain seq x y z
N MET A 1 -10.93 -9.06 17.53
CA MET A 1 -10.46 -9.64 16.24
C MET A 1 -10.75 -8.62 15.17
N THR A 2 -9.72 -8.15 14.46
CA THR A 2 -9.89 -7.27 13.30
C THR A 2 -10.18 -8.15 12.09
N SER A 3 -11.33 -8.00 11.44
CA SER A 3 -11.66 -8.76 10.23
C SER A 3 -10.99 -8.14 9.00
N ALA A 4 -10.81 -8.94 7.94
CA ALA A 4 -10.29 -8.42 6.66
C ALA A 4 -11.11 -7.24 6.15
N LYS A 5 -12.42 -7.25 6.36
CA LYS A 5 -13.33 -6.17 6.01
C LYS A 5 -12.89 -4.80 6.56
N VAL A 6 -12.54 -4.71 7.85
CA VAL A 6 -12.13 -3.44 8.48
C VAL A 6 -10.84 -2.91 7.85
N ILE A 7 -9.90 -3.81 7.53
CA ILE A 7 -8.64 -3.46 6.88
C ILE A 7 -8.92 -2.95 5.46
N LEU A 8 -9.76 -3.66 4.70
CA LEU A 8 -10.10 -3.31 3.33
C LEU A 8 -10.89 -2.00 3.23
N GLU A 9 -11.79 -1.73 4.17
CA GLU A 9 -12.48 -0.45 4.29
C GLU A 9 -11.47 0.68 4.52
N ALA A 10 -10.53 0.51 5.46
CA ALA A 10 -9.49 1.50 5.73
C ALA A 10 -8.55 1.77 4.54
N ILE A 11 -8.32 0.77 3.67
CA ILE A 11 -7.54 0.92 2.44
C ILE A 11 -8.37 1.60 1.35
N SER A 12 -9.64 1.25 1.23
CA SER A 12 -10.57 1.85 0.27
C SER A 12 -10.76 3.35 0.52
N GLU A 13 -10.77 3.77 1.78
CA GLU A 13 -10.81 5.18 2.18
C GLU A 13 -9.62 5.99 1.64
N GLU A 14 -8.46 5.37 1.34
CA GLU A 14 -7.32 6.10 0.76
C GLU A 14 -7.56 6.52 -0.70
N PHE A 15 -8.54 5.91 -1.37
CA PHE A 15 -9.01 6.28 -2.71
C PHE A 15 -10.23 7.23 -2.67
N ALA A 16 -10.87 7.37 -1.50
CA ALA A 16 -12.00 8.26 -1.31
C ALA A 16 -11.54 9.74 -1.30
N PRO A 17 -12.47 10.72 -1.44
CA PRO A 17 -12.11 12.13 -1.34
C PRO A 17 -11.36 12.42 -0.04
N LYS A 18 -10.20 13.09 -0.15
CA LYS A 18 -9.21 13.39 0.92
C LYS A 18 -8.24 12.26 1.30
N GLY A 19 -8.43 11.04 0.78
CA GLY A 19 -7.50 9.94 0.93
C GLY A 19 -6.16 10.21 0.23
N PHE A 20 -5.08 9.55 0.65
CA PHE A 20 -3.76 9.81 0.08
C PHE A 20 -3.69 9.56 -1.43
N PHE A 21 -4.20 8.42 -1.92
CA PHE A 21 -4.13 8.10 -3.35
C PHE A 21 -5.01 9.05 -4.18
N TYR A 22 -6.09 9.56 -3.60
CA TYR A 22 -6.89 10.62 -4.20
C TYR A 22 -6.11 11.93 -4.33
N GLU A 23 -5.41 12.38 -3.28
CA GLU A 23 -4.60 13.60 -3.29
C GLU A 23 -3.34 13.45 -4.16
N ALA A 24 -2.66 12.30 -4.12
CA ALA A 24 -1.54 11.98 -4.99
C ALA A 24 -1.96 11.99 -6.46
N ARG A 25 -3.13 11.44 -6.80
CA ARG A 25 -3.70 11.56 -8.16
C ARG A 25 -3.89 13.02 -8.59
N LYS A 26 -4.11 13.93 -7.64
CA LYS A 26 -4.25 15.39 -7.84
C LYS A 26 -2.94 16.16 -7.70
N MET A 27 -1.79 15.49 -7.84
CA MET A 27 -0.46 16.11 -7.79
C MET A 27 -0.11 16.69 -6.41
N ARG A 28 -0.70 16.15 -5.33
CA ARG A 28 -0.44 16.57 -3.96
C ARG A 28 0.14 15.41 -3.17
N PHE A 29 1.42 15.52 -2.83
CA PHE A 29 2.08 14.59 -1.93
C PHE A 29 2.10 15.15 -0.51
N GLU A 30 1.38 14.48 0.40
CA GLU A 30 1.40 14.76 1.83
C GLU A 30 2.19 13.65 2.54
N LYS A 31 3.40 13.98 2.99
CA LYS A 31 4.33 13.03 3.62
C LYS A 31 3.72 12.31 4.81
N ASP A 32 2.98 13.01 5.66
CA ASP A 32 2.37 12.42 6.85
C ASP A 32 1.29 11.38 6.50
N LYS A 33 0.52 11.63 5.43
CA LYS A 33 -0.47 10.67 4.91
C LYS A 33 0.21 9.45 4.28
N ALA A 34 1.30 9.65 3.55
CA ALA A 34 2.12 8.56 3.03
C ALA A 34 2.63 7.65 4.17
N LEU A 35 3.20 8.24 5.22
CA LEU A 35 3.68 7.50 6.40
C LEU A 35 2.53 6.78 7.12
N ALA A 36 1.35 7.40 7.22
CA ALA A 36 0.18 6.77 7.82
C ALA A 36 -0.25 5.50 7.06
N ILE A 37 -0.23 5.51 5.72
CA ILE A 37 -0.51 4.31 4.92
C ILE A 37 0.52 3.22 5.15
N LEU A 38 1.81 3.56 5.10
CA LEU A 38 2.87 2.57 5.33
C LEU A 38 2.71 1.93 6.72
N SER A 39 2.36 2.72 7.74
CA SER A 39 2.06 2.23 9.08
C SER A 39 0.85 1.30 9.12
N LYS A 40 -0.28 1.69 8.48
CA LYS A 40 -1.47 0.84 8.37
C LYS A 40 -1.16 -0.51 7.75
N LEU A 41 -0.44 -0.53 6.63
CA LEU A 41 -0.07 -1.76 5.92
C LEU A 41 0.89 -2.63 6.75
N LYS A 42 1.89 -2.03 7.41
CA LYS A 42 2.83 -2.77 8.28
C LYS A 42 2.16 -3.46 9.47
N ASN A 43 1.04 -2.91 9.94
CA ASN A 43 0.32 -3.41 11.11
C ASN A 43 -0.80 -4.40 10.75
N ILE A 44 -0.89 -4.88 9.51
CA ILE A 44 -1.84 -5.93 9.13
C ILE A 44 -1.43 -7.25 9.80
N GLU A 45 -2.28 -7.74 10.71
CA GLU A 45 -2.08 -9.03 11.38
C GLU A 45 -2.75 -10.18 10.64
N LEU A 46 -1.97 -11.00 9.93
CA LEU A 46 -2.49 -12.12 9.14
C LEU A 46 -2.79 -13.38 9.97
N LYS A 47 -2.21 -13.52 11.17
CA LYS A 47 -2.23 -14.74 11.99
C LYS A 47 -3.65 -15.18 12.37
N ASN A 48 -4.55 -14.22 12.56
CA ASN A 48 -5.92 -14.45 13.04
C ASN A 48 -6.96 -14.47 11.90
N LEU A 49 -6.51 -14.39 10.65
CA LEU A 49 -7.37 -14.38 9.47
C LEU A 49 -7.49 -15.79 8.87
N THR A 50 -8.67 -16.09 8.34
CA THR A 50 -8.89 -17.26 7.49
C THR A 50 -8.15 -17.11 6.16
N ASP A 51 -7.98 -18.20 5.41
CA ASP A 51 -7.30 -18.14 4.11
C ASP A 51 -8.08 -17.31 3.08
N ILE A 52 -9.42 -17.33 3.16
CA ILE A 52 -10.27 -16.46 2.33
C ILE A 52 -9.98 -14.99 2.66
N GLU A 53 -10.00 -14.62 3.94
CA GLU A 53 -9.71 -13.25 4.38
C GLU A 53 -8.30 -12.79 3.96
N LYS A 54 -7.30 -13.66 4.04
CA LYS A 54 -5.94 -13.34 3.56
C LYS A 54 -5.90 -13.06 2.06
N LEU A 55 -6.65 -13.83 1.25
CA LEU A 55 -6.76 -13.60 -0.19
C LEU A 55 -7.49 -12.29 -0.49
N GLU A 56 -8.52 -11.95 0.27
CA GLU A 56 -9.21 -10.66 0.16
C GLU A 56 -8.25 -9.50 0.46
N ILE A 57 -7.41 -9.61 1.50
CA ILE A 57 -6.36 -8.63 1.78
C ILE A 57 -5.42 -8.46 0.58
N ILE A 58 -4.92 -9.55 -0.01
CA ILE A 58 -4.10 -9.46 -1.23
C ILE A 58 -4.86 -8.69 -2.32
N GLY A 59 -6.11 -9.06 -2.57
CA GLY A 59 -6.97 -8.42 -3.57
C GLY A 59 -7.19 -6.92 -3.35
N GLY A 60 -7.14 -6.46 -2.10
CA GLY A 60 -7.22 -5.04 -1.76
C GLY A 60 -5.91 -4.26 -1.88
N ILE A 61 -4.77 -4.92 -1.65
CA ILE A 61 -3.47 -4.22 -1.55
C ILE A 61 -2.59 -4.32 -2.79
N TRP A 62 -2.83 -5.29 -3.68
CA TRP A 62 -1.90 -5.61 -4.78
C TRP A 62 -1.72 -4.45 -5.77
N SER A 63 -2.72 -3.58 -5.93
CA SER A 63 -2.69 -2.45 -6.87
C SER A 63 -1.98 -1.22 -6.30
N LEU A 64 -1.80 -1.12 -4.98
CA LEU A 64 -1.26 0.06 -4.32
C LEU A 64 0.13 0.46 -4.83
N PRO A 65 1.08 -0.47 -5.03
CA PRO A 65 2.42 -0.10 -5.50
C PRO A 65 2.41 0.42 -6.94
N PHE A 66 1.58 -0.16 -7.80
CA PHE A 66 1.37 0.34 -9.16
C PHE A 66 0.77 1.75 -9.14
N SER A 67 -0.27 1.99 -8.32
CA SER A 67 -0.85 3.33 -8.16
C SER A 67 0.18 4.35 -7.65
N ALA A 68 1.00 3.99 -6.66
CA ALA A 68 2.05 4.85 -6.14
C ALA A 68 3.07 5.21 -7.22
N ALA A 69 3.55 4.23 -8.00
CA ALA A 69 4.48 4.47 -9.10
C ALA A 69 3.88 5.38 -10.19
N MET A 70 2.65 5.10 -10.62
CA MET A 70 1.97 5.88 -11.66
C MET A 70 1.74 7.35 -11.28
N TYR A 71 1.58 7.65 -9.99
CA TYR A 71 1.36 9.03 -9.54
C TYR A 71 2.67 9.80 -9.30
N ARG A 72 3.84 9.13 -9.34
CA ARG A 72 5.18 9.74 -9.20
C ARG A 72 5.39 10.86 -10.22
N GLU A 73 5.18 10.56 -11.49
CA GLU A 73 5.39 11.50 -12.61
C GLU A 73 4.50 12.76 -12.51
N ARG A 74 3.43 12.69 -11.71
CA ARG A 74 2.45 13.75 -11.55
C ARG A 74 2.63 14.55 -10.27
N CYS A 75 3.25 13.97 -9.24
CA CYS A 75 3.36 14.60 -7.91
C CYS A 75 4.68 15.32 -7.69
N VAL A 76 5.75 14.92 -8.38
CA VAL A 76 7.10 15.23 -7.92
C VAL A 76 7.65 16.52 -8.56
N ASN A 77 7.98 17.49 -7.70
CA ASN A 77 9.02 18.49 -7.99
C ASN A 77 10.31 18.08 -7.25
N GLU A 78 11.46 18.67 -7.60
CA GLU A 78 12.78 18.28 -7.08
C GLU A 78 12.86 18.22 -5.55
N SER A 79 12.06 19.02 -4.83
CA SER A 79 12.09 19.09 -3.36
C SER A 79 11.46 17.87 -2.66
N ILE A 80 10.56 17.14 -3.32
CA ILE A 80 9.81 16.02 -2.74
C ILE A 80 10.11 14.68 -3.40
N GLU A 81 10.95 14.65 -4.45
CA GLU A 81 11.28 13.46 -5.21
C GLU A 81 11.78 12.32 -4.34
N ARG A 82 12.77 12.59 -3.49
CA ARG A 82 13.35 11.57 -2.61
C ARG A 82 12.32 10.97 -1.65
N ASP A 83 11.46 11.81 -1.06
CA ASP A 83 10.45 11.34 -0.11
C ASP A 83 9.38 10.49 -0.81
N TYR A 84 9.01 10.87 -2.04
CA TYR A 84 8.08 10.09 -2.86
C TYR A 84 8.70 8.75 -3.28
N ASP A 85 9.95 8.75 -3.72
CA ASP A 85 10.68 7.53 -4.11
C ASP A 85 10.81 6.56 -2.93
N ASN A 86 11.14 7.08 -1.76
CA ASN A 86 11.14 6.29 -0.53
C ASN A 86 9.75 5.70 -0.25
N PHE A 87 8.67 6.46 -0.44
CA PHE A 87 7.31 5.94 -0.27
C PHE A 87 7.01 4.80 -1.27
N VAL A 88 7.33 4.97 -2.54
CA VAL A 88 7.12 3.96 -3.60
C VAL A 88 7.90 2.67 -3.32
N THR A 89 9.16 2.78 -2.87
CA THR A 89 9.96 1.61 -2.49
C THR A 89 9.36 0.91 -1.27
N ASN A 90 9.05 1.66 -0.22
CA ASN A 90 8.49 1.09 1.00
C ASN A 90 7.14 0.39 0.76
N ILE A 91 6.25 0.98 -0.03
CA ILE A 91 4.95 0.35 -0.29
C ILE A 91 5.10 -0.93 -1.13
N HIS A 92 6.04 -0.98 -2.08
CA HIS A 92 6.38 -2.20 -2.80
C HIS A 92 6.87 -3.29 -1.85
N GLU A 93 7.82 -2.97 -0.97
CA GLU A 93 8.40 -3.93 -0.03
C GLU A 93 7.35 -4.48 0.95
N ILE A 94 6.50 -3.62 1.50
CA ILE A 94 5.45 -4.03 2.43
C ILE A 94 4.43 -4.93 1.74
N VAL A 95 3.93 -4.52 0.57
CA VAL A 95 2.93 -5.31 -0.18
C VAL A 95 3.53 -6.65 -0.60
N ARG A 96 4.78 -6.67 -1.08
CA ARG A 96 5.49 -7.91 -1.42
C ARG A 96 5.62 -8.83 -0.21
N LYS A 97 5.99 -8.29 0.95
CA LYS A 97 6.09 -9.06 2.19
C LYS A 97 4.74 -9.67 2.58
N ILE A 98 3.65 -8.89 2.56
CA ILE A 98 2.31 -9.41 2.88
C ILE A 98 1.91 -10.53 1.92
N ILE A 99 2.14 -10.35 0.61
CA ILE A 99 1.84 -11.40 -0.38
C ILE A 99 2.67 -12.66 -0.12
N LYS A 100 3.95 -12.52 0.23
CA LYS A 100 4.83 -13.65 0.59
C LYS A 100 4.33 -14.36 1.85
N ASP A 101 3.95 -13.61 2.88
CA ASP A 101 3.45 -14.16 4.15
C ASP A 101 2.13 -14.92 3.96
N VAL A 102 1.29 -14.51 3.00
CA VAL A 102 0.04 -15.22 2.66
C VAL A 102 0.28 -16.42 1.75
N THR A 103 1.11 -16.29 0.71
CA THR A 103 1.26 -17.31 -0.33
C THR A 103 2.37 -18.33 -0.05
N GLY A 104 3.31 -18.01 0.83
CA GLY A 104 4.52 -18.80 1.07
C GLY A 104 5.52 -18.78 -0.10
N VAL A 105 5.25 -18.04 -1.19
CA VAL A 105 6.09 -18.02 -2.39
C VAL A 105 7.10 -16.87 -2.32
N ASP A 106 8.38 -17.21 -2.30
CA ASP A 106 9.47 -16.24 -2.49
C ASP A 106 9.74 -16.05 -3.99
N ARG A 107 9.14 -15.03 -4.61
CA ARG A 107 9.44 -14.67 -6.01
C ARG A 107 10.73 -13.85 -6.13
N SER A 108 11.78 -14.21 -5.39
CA SER A 108 13.13 -13.69 -5.59
C SER A 108 13.83 -14.31 -6.80
N ASP A 109 13.32 -15.44 -7.31
CA ASP A 109 14.09 -16.33 -8.19
C ASP A 109 13.75 -16.22 -9.67
N THR A 110 13.00 -15.20 -10.10
CA THR A 110 12.81 -14.90 -11.51
C THR A 110 13.61 -13.67 -11.90
N THR A 111 14.92 -13.86 -12.08
CA THR A 111 15.77 -13.04 -12.96
C THR A 111 16.72 -13.95 -13.71
#